data_AF-A0A453B6S1-F1
#
_entry.id   AF-A0A453B6S1-F1
#
_cell.length_a   1.000
_cell.length_b   1.000
_cell.length_c   1.000
_cell.angle_alpha   90.00
_cell.angle_beta   90.00
_cell.angle_gamma   90.00
#
_symmetry.space_group_name_H-M   'P 1'
#
loop_
_entity.id
_entity.type
_entity.pdbx_description
1 polymer ?
#
loop_
_entity_poly.entity_id
_entity_poly.type
_entity_poly.pdbx_seq_one_letter_code
_entity_poly.pdbx_strand_id
1 'polypeptide(L)'
;VGLELERSFGGEAANLVKSAGNSAASLIELITRHFPGFRDHSLYKGHQVFLYKRAQIFVADLWGAFKGENYGEFYDIKSITIFADYIVPAVLRELGILKYESNLCCSIDSNSEIVPGSEEEVEIRACSVHAVEKMRELINKKFGKQVRASESLPLFFE
;
A
#
# COMPACT_ATOMS: atom_id res chain seq x y z
N VAL A 1 -13.70 11.96 -9.72
CA VAL A 1 -13.79 11.87 -8.24
C VAL A 1 -14.96 12.70 -7.73
N GLY A 2 -14.99 14.02 -7.94
CA GLY A 2 -16.06 14.90 -7.45
C GLY A 2 -17.50 14.45 -7.79
N LEU A 3 -17.77 14.14 -9.06
CA LEU A 3 -19.11 13.66 -9.48
C LEU A 3 -19.56 12.38 -8.77
N GLU A 4 -18.65 11.45 -8.50
CA GLU A 4 -18.98 10.21 -7.79
C GLU A 4 -19.19 10.47 -6.28
N LEU A 5 -18.46 11.43 -5.70
CA LEU A 5 -18.72 11.90 -4.34
C LEU A 5 -20.10 12.55 -4.22
N GLU A 6 -20.48 13.41 -5.16
CA GLU A 6 -21.83 14.00 -5.21
C GLU A 6 -22.90 12.92 -5.29
N ARG A 7 -22.74 11.98 -6.21
CA ARG A 7 -23.74 10.93 -6.49
C ARG A 7 -23.92 9.94 -5.32
N SER A 8 -22.84 9.47 -4.73
CA SER A 8 -22.85 8.33 -3.81
C SER A 8 -22.62 8.71 -2.35
N PHE A 9 -22.10 9.93 -2.09
CA PHE A 9 -21.69 10.38 -0.76
C PHE A 9 -22.12 11.83 -0.44
N GLY A 10 -23.06 12.40 -1.20
CA GLY A 10 -23.59 13.74 -0.96
C GLY A 10 -22.58 14.87 -1.16
N GLY A 11 -21.52 14.63 -1.92
CA GLY A 11 -20.46 15.60 -2.21
C GLY A 11 -19.38 15.66 -1.13
N GLU A 12 -19.53 14.94 -0.02
CA GLU A 12 -18.62 14.99 1.11
C GLU A 12 -17.79 13.71 1.25
N ALA A 13 -16.46 13.84 1.21
CA ALA A 13 -15.56 12.72 1.47
C ALA A 13 -15.73 12.14 2.89
N ALA A 14 -16.17 12.97 3.85
CA ALA A 14 -16.50 12.52 5.21
C ALA A 14 -17.57 11.42 5.21
N ASN A 15 -18.56 11.49 4.31
CA ASN A 15 -19.61 10.47 4.23
C ASN A 15 -19.07 9.15 3.66
N LEU A 16 -18.13 9.20 2.72
CA LEU A 16 -17.40 8.01 2.26
C LEU A 16 -16.65 7.33 3.43
N VAL A 17 -15.91 8.12 4.23
CA VAL A 17 -15.15 7.59 5.37
C VAL A 17 -16.10 6.99 6.42
N LYS A 18 -17.16 7.72 6.80
CA LYS A 18 -18.17 7.22 7.76
C LYS A 18 -18.85 5.93 7.28
N SER A 19 -19.08 5.79 5.98
CA SER A 19 -19.71 4.59 5.39
C SER A 19 -18.86 3.33 5.55
N ALA A 20 -17.56 3.46 5.83
CA ALA A 20 -16.68 2.33 6.09
C ALA A 20 -16.80 1.74 7.51
N GLY A 21 -17.57 2.37 8.40
CA GLY A 21 -17.84 1.84 9.74
C GLY A 21 -16.58 1.61 10.57
N ASN A 22 -15.61 2.53 10.48
CA ASN A 22 -14.31 2.44 11.16
C ASN A 22 -13.49 1.20 10.76
N SER A 23 -13.68 0.64 9.56
CA SER A 23 -12.84 -0.42 8.98
C SER A 23 -11.98 0.13 7.84
N ALA A 24 -10.67 0.02 8.00
CA ALA A 24 -9.66 0.30 6.98
C ALA A 24 -9.88 -0.56 5.72
N ALA A 25 -10.14 -1.86 5.89
CA ALA A 25 -10.39 -2.77 4.77
C ALA A 25 -11.68 -2.39 4.01
N SER A 26 -12.75 -2.07 4.74
CA SER A 26 -14.02 -1.64 4.13
C SER A 26 -13.87 -0.31 3.41
N LEU A 27 -13.05 0.62 3.93
CA LEU A 27 -12.78 1.89 3.26
C LEU A 27 -12.01 1.68 1.94
N ILE A 28 -11.00 0.80 1.93
CA ILE A 28 -10.29 0.41 0.70
C ILE A 28 -11.26 -0.19 -0.32
N GLU A 29 -12.16 -1.08 0.12
CA GLU A 29 -13.17 -1.68 -0.75
C GLU A 29 -14.10 -0.62 -1.34
N LEU A 30 -14.63 0.29 -0.52
CA LEU A 30 -15.50 1.37 -0.99
C LEU A 30 -14.78 2.28 -1.98
N ILE A 31 -13.54 2.66 -1.69
CA ILE A 31 -12.75 3.52 -2.58
C ILE A 31 -12.52 2.83 -3.92
N THR A 32 -12.07 1.58 -3.92
CA THR A 32 -11.78 0.85 -5.15
C THR A 32 -13.06 0.53 -5.94
N ARG A 33 -14.19 0.31 -5.27
CA ARG A 33 -15.50 0.12 -5.90
C ARG A 33 -15.96 1.38 -6.63
N HIS A 34 -15.93 2.54 -5.96
CA HIS A 34 -16.48 3.79 -6.50
C HIS A 34 -15.52 4.57 -7.40
N PHE A 35 -14.20 4.47 -7.18
CA PHE A 35 -13.20 5.27 -7.90
C PHE A 35 -12.25 4.37 -8.70
N PRO A 36 -12.49 4.17 -10.02
CA PRO A 36 -11.67 3.31 -10.86
C PRO A 36 -10.16 3.61 -10.83
N GLY A 37 -9.78 4.88 -10.68
CA GLY A 37 -8.37 5.30 -10.59
C GLY A 37 -7.63 4.83 -9.32
N PHE A 38 -8.32 4.20 -8.37
CA PHE A 38 -7.74 3.57 -7.19
C PHE A 38 -7.66 2.04 -7.30
N ARG A 39 -8.20 1.44 -8.38
CA ARG A 39 -8.17 0.00 -8.63
C ARG A 39 -6.80 -0.44 -9.14
N ASP A 40 -5.84 -0.47 -8.23
CA ASP A 40 -4.48 -0.94 -8.48
C ASP A 40 -4.43 -2.47 -8.33
N HIS A 41 -4.58 -3.15 -9.46
CA HIS A 41 -4.55 -4.60 -9.60
C HIS A 41 -3.87 -5.02 -10.91
N SER A 42 -3.26 -6.20 -10.92
CA SER A 42 -2.56 -6.75 -12.07
C SER A 42 -2.81 -8.26 -12.20
N LEU A 43 -2.68 -8.80 -13.41
CA LEU A 43 -2.73 -10.24 -13.64
C LEU A 43 -1.30 -10.80 -13.65
N TYR A 44 -1.01 -11.72 -12.74
CA TYR A 44 0.29 -12.36 -12.64
C TYR A 44 0.13 -13.87 -12.80
N LYS A 45 0.67 -14.45 -13.87
CA LYS A 45 0.59 -15.90 -14.15
C LYS A 45 -0.82 -16.47 -13.97
N GLY A 46 -1.83 -15.76 -14.47
CA GLY A 46 -3.25 -16.13 -14.37
C GLY A 46 -3.94 -15.81 -13.04
N HIS A 47 -3.22 -15.24 -12.06
CA HIS A 47 -3.75 -14.87 -10.74
C HIS A 47 -3.96 -13.37 -10.65
N GLN A 48 -5.14 -12.97 -10.17
CA GLN A 48 -5.43 -11.57 -9.91
C GLN A 48 -4.71 -11.13 -8.62
N VAL A 49 -3.82 -10.14 -8.74
CA VAL A 49 -3.10 -9.53 -7.63
C VAL A 49 -3.69 -8.16 -7.35
N PHE A 50 -3.93 -7.84 -6.08
CA PHE A 50 -4.49 -6.57 -5.64
C PHE A 50 -3.49 -5.86 -4.72
N LEU A 51 -2.98 -4.71 -5.15
CA LEU A 51 -2.03 -3.91 -4.37
C LEU A 51 -2.70 -2.71 -3.72
N TYR A 52 -3.69 -2.10 -4.41
CA TYR A 52 -4.52 -1.01 -3.90
C TYR A 52 -3.74 0.13 -3.26
N LYS A 53 -2.53 0.42 -3.77
CA LYS A 53 -1.55 1.34 -3.14
C LYS A 53 -2.19 2.67 -2.74
N ARG A 54 -2.88 3.33 -3.68
CA ARG A 54 -3.48 4.65 -3.44
C ARG A 54 -4.62 4.62 -2.42
N ALA A 55 -5.38 3.53 -2.37
CA ALA A 55 -6.45 3.38 -1.39
C ALA A 55 -5.86 3.12 0.00
N GLN A 56 -4.80 2.31 0.10
CA GLN A 56 -4.06 2.11 1.36
C GLN A 56 -3.43 3.41 1.87
N ILE A 57 -2.81 4.21 0.99
CA ILE A 57 -2.26 5.53 1.35
C ILE A 57 -3.36 6.43 1.91
N PHE A 58 -4.52 6.52 1.26
CA PHE A 58 -5.61 7.35 1.75
C PHE A 58 -6.07 6.97 3.17
N VAL A 59 -6.17 5.67 3.45
CA VAL A 59 -6.52 5.19 4.80
C VAL A 59 -5.42 5.56 5.82
N ALA A 60 -4.16 5.36 5.46
CA ALA A 60 -3.04 5.69 6.33
C ALA A 60 -2.93 7.20 6.59
N ASP A 61 -3.18 8.03 5.57
CA ASP A 61 -3.19 9.48 5.69
C ASP A 61 -4.29 9.95 6.63
N LEU A 62 -5.51 9.37 6.55
CA LEU A 62 -6.58 9.64 7.50
C LEU A 62 -6.18 9.23 8.92
N TRP A 63 -5.67 8.01 9.09
CA TRP A 63 -5.23 7.55 10.41
C TRP A 63 -4.14 8.46 11.01
N GLY A 64 -3.15 8.85 10.21
CA GLY A 64 -2.05 9.71 10.63
C GLY A 64 -2.49 11.14 10.92
N ALA A 65 -3.28 11.75 10.04
CA ALA A 65 -3.76 13.13 10.18
C ALA A 65 -4.67 13.31 11.40
N PHE A 66 -5.51 12.33 11.70
CA PHE A 66 -6.42 12.35 12.84
C PHE A 66 -5.90 11.55 14.05
N LYS A 67 -4.64 11.07 14.01
CA LYS A 67 -3.98 10.32 15.09
C LYS A 67 -4.77 9.11 15.61
N GLY A 68 -5.51 8.46 14.71
CA GLY A 68 -6.36 7.31 15.05
C GLY A 68 -7.69 7.67 15.72
N GLU A 69 -8.10 8.94 15.72
CA GLU A 69 -9.37 9.41 16.30
C GLU A 69 -10.33 9.89 15.19
N ASN A 70 -11.63 9.96 15.48
CA ASN A 70 -12.65 10.52 14.58
C ASN A 70 -12.58 9.87 13.17
N TYR A 71 -12.28 10.64 12.11
CA TYR A 71 -12.17 10.13 10.74
C TYR A 71 -10.98 9.18 10.51
N GLY A 72 -10.01 9.16 11.43
CA GLY A 72 -8.89 8.24 11.41
C GLY A 72 -9.08 7.01 12.30
N GLU A 73 -10.23 6.86 12.96
CA GLU A 73 -10.50 5.71 13.83
C GLU A 73 -10.75 4.45 13.00
N PHE A 74 -9.79 3.55 12.98
CA PHE A 74 -9.89 2.25 12.30
C PHE A 74 -9.53 1.10 13.22
N TYR A 75 -10.48 0.20 13.51
CA TYR A 75 -10.24 -0.91 14.44
C TYR A 75 -9.29 -1.98 13.88
N ASP A 76 -9.20 -2.07 12.55
CA ASP A 76 -8.40 -3.01 11.78
C ASP A 76 -7.27 -2.30 11.03
N ILE A 77 -6.80 -1.13 11.49
CA ILE A 77 -5.71 -0.38 10.83
C ILE A 77 -4.47 -1.24 10.55
N LYS A 78 -4.22 -2.26 11.37
CA LYS A 78 -3.11 -3.22 11.21
C LYS A 78 -3.23 -4.15 9.99
N SER A 79 -4.37 -4.13 9.30
CA SER A 79 -4.63 -4.91 8.09
C SER A 79 -3.97 -4.30 6.85
N ILE A 80 -3.64 -3.00 6.86
CA ILE A 80 -2.92 -2.36 5.77
C ILE A 80 -1.44 -2.76 5.80
N THR A 81 -0.82 -2.85 4.62
CA THR A 81 0.59 -3.23 4.47
C THR A 81 1.45 -2.00 4.22
N ILE A 82 2.77 -2.19 4.11
CA ILE A 82 3.60 -1.19 3.43
C ILE A 82 3.04 -0.94 2.02
N PHE A 83 3.12 0.30 1.55
CA PHE A 83 2.64 0.64 0.22
C PHE A 83 3.59 0.09 -0.84
N ALA A 84 3.04 -0.52 -1.88
CA ALA A 84 3.80 -1.02 -3.02
C ALA A 84 4.24 0.14 -3.95
N ASP A 85 5.11 1.02 -3.45
CA ASP A 85 5.72 2.11 -4.20
C ASP A 85 7.04 1.69 -4.88
N TYR A 86 7.68 2.63 -5.59
CA TYR A 86 8.94 2.40 -6.29
C TYR A 86 10.19 2.67 -5.42
N ILE A 87 10.04 3.35 -4.28
CA ILE A 87 11.13 3.73 -3.38
C ILE A 87 11.50 2.54 -2.49
N VAL A 88 10.49 1.89 -1.90
CA VAL A 88 10.64 0.71 -1.05
C VAL A 88 11.45 -0.39 -1.74
N PRO A 89 11.12 -0.86 -2.96
CA PRO A 89 11.94 -1.86 -3.65
C PRO A 89 13.38 -1.40 -3.90
N ALA A 90 13.60 -0.12 -4.20
CA ALA A 90 14.95 0.41 -4.42
C ALA A 90 15.79 0.36 -3.14
N VAL A 91 15.22 0.81 -2.01
CA VAL A 91 15.87 0.76 -0.69
C VAL A 91 16.13 -0.69 -0.26
N LEU A 92 15.15 -1.59 -0.43
CA LEU A 92 15.31 -2.99 -0.05
C LEU A 92 16.37 -3.71 -0.91
N ARG A 93 16.51 -3.33 -2.19
CA ARG A 93 17.58 -3.83 -3.06
C ARG A 93 18.94 -3.36 -2.57
N GLU A 94 19.09 -2.07 -2.26
CA GLU A 94 20.33 -1.47 -1.76
C GLU A 94 20.78 -2.11 -0.43
N LEU A 95 19.83 -2.41 0.46
CA LEU A 95 20.08 -3.11 1.71
C LEU A 95 20.36 -4.62 1.54
N GLY A 96 20.33 -5.14 0.31
CA GLY A 96 20.55 -6.55 0.01
C GLY A 96 19.42 -7.49 0.46
N ILE A 97 18.26 -6.93 0.82
CA ILE A 97 17.07 -7.67 1.26
C ILE A 97 16.34 -8.26 0.05
N LEU A 98 16.11 -7.43 -0.99
CA LEU A 98 15.62 -7.90 -2.28
C LEU A 98 16.80 -8.20 -3.20
N LYS A 99 16.75 -9.36 -3.86
CA LYS A 99 17.74 -9.79 -4.85
C LYS A 99 16.99 -10.17 -6.11
N TYR A 100 17.33 -9.54 -7.22
CA TYR A 100 16.69 -9.80 -8.50
C TYR A 100 17.57 -10.71 -9.35
N GLU A 101 16.92 -11.44 -10.25
CA GLU A 101 17.60 -12.19 -11.31
C GLU A 101 18.51 -11.26 -12.15
N SER A 102 19.57 -11.82 -12.74
CA SER A 102 20.59 -11.03 -13.44
C SER A 102 20.01 -10.14 -14.55
N ASN A 103 19.03 -10.65 -15.30
CA ASN A 103 18.37 -9.90 -16.37
C ASN A 103 17.59 -8.68 -15.85
N LEU A 104 16.89 -8.83 -14.72
CA LEU A 104 16.14 -7.74 -14.12
C LEU A 104 17.09 -6.70 -13.49
N CYS A 105 18.17 -7.15 -12.85
CA CYS A 105 19.24 -6.25 -12.40
C CYS A 105 19.80 -5.42 -13.57
N CYS A 106 20.22 -6.06 -14.67
CA CYS A 106 20.75 -5.37 -15.83
C CYS A 106 19.76 -4.36 -16.44
N SER A 107 18.47 -4.71 -16.47
CA SER A 107 17.42 -3.80 -16.98
C SER A 107 17.30 -2.56 -16.10
N ILE A 108 17.24 -2.74 -14.78
CA ILE A 108 17.17 -1.63 -13.82
C ILE A 108 18.43 -0.75 -13.88
N ASP A 109 19.63 -1.38 -13.89
CA ASP A 109 20.91 -0.67 -13.85
C ASP A 109 21.21 0.09 -15.15
N SER A 110 20.61 -0.32 -16.26
CA SER A 110 20.66 0.39 -17.55
C SER A 110 19.61 1.49 -17.67
N ASN A 111 18.81 1.75 -16.63
CA ASN A 111 17.64 2.63 -16.67
C ASN A 111 16.63 2.24 -17.77
N SER A 112 16.54 0.95 -18.08
CA SER A 112 15.49 0.43 -18.96
C SER A 112 14.15 0.50 -18.24
N GLU A 113 13.11 0.91 -18.96
CA GLU A 113 11.75 0.97 -18.42
C GLU A 113 11.25 -0.44 -18.06
N ILE A 114 10.77 -0.59 -16.83
CA ILE A 114 9.98 -1.75 -16.42
C ILE A 114 8.51 -1.39 -16.66
N VAL A 115 7.90 -2.05 -17.63
CA VAL A 115 6.55 -1.70 -18.11
C VAL A 115 5.52 -1.92 -17.00
N PRO A 116 4.62 -0.95 -16.73
CA PRO A 116 3.54 -1.14 -15.75
C PRO A 116 2.68 -2.37 -16.05
N GLY A 117 2.48 -3.23 -15.06
CA GLY A 117 1.71 -4.46 -15.20
C GLY A 117 2.47 -5.62 -15.86
N SER A 118 3.77 -5.47 -16.17
CA SER A 118 4.62 -6.61 -16.53
C SER A 118 4.80 -7.56 -15.35
N GLU A 119 5.22 -8.80 -15.61
CA GLU A 119 5.51 -9.75 -14.53
C GLU A 119 6.58 -9.19 -13.58
N GLU A 120 7.63 -8.57 -14.12
CA GLU A 120 8.71 -7.98 -13.33
C GLU A 120 8.23 -6.82 -12.45
N GLU A 121 7.37 -5.93 -12.96
CA GLU A 121 6.80 -4.83 -12.17
C GLU A 121 5.98 -5.37 -10.99
N VAL A 122 5.12 -6.36 -11.26
CA VAL A 122 4.26 -6.97 -10.25
C VAL A 122 5.10 -7.73 -9.22
N GLU A 123 6.13 -8.47 -9.65
CA GLU A 123 7.04 -9.20 -8.78
C GLU A 123 7.81 -8.25 -7.85
N ILE A 124 8.38 -7.16 -8.37
CA ILE A 124 9.09 -6.16 -7.58
C ILE A 124 8.18 -5.61 -6.47
N ARG A 125 6.95 -5.24 -6.82
CA ARG A 125 5.97 -4.67 -5.90
C ARG A 125 5.49 -5.67 -4.86
N ALA A 126 5.11 -6.87 -5.28
CA ALA A 126 4.63 -7.91 -4.37
C ALA A 126 5.74 -8.40 -3.43
N CYS A 127 6.95 -8.61 -3.94
CA CYS A 127 8.11 -8.99 -3.12
C CYS A 127 8.48 -7.91 -2.10
N SER A 128 8.33 -6.63 -2.45
CA SER A 128 8.55 -5.52 -1.51
C SER A 128 7.59 -5.58 -0.33
N VAL A 129 6.29 -5.75 -0.60
CA VAL A 129 5.29 -5.93 0.46
C VAL A 129 5.63 -7.15 1.32
N HIS A 130 5.91 -8.29 0.68
CA HIS A 130 6.24 -9.52 1.40
C HIS A 130 7.50 -9.38 2.27
N ALA A 131 8.55 -8.75 1.76
CA ALA A 131 9.80 -8.55 2.49
C ALA A 131 9.58 -7.73 3.76
N VAL A 132 8.80 -6.64 3.70
CA VAL A 132 8.50 -5.81 4.86
C VAL A 132 7.65 -6.54 5.88
N GLU A 133 6.64 -7.29 5.44
CA GLU A 133 5.82 -8.11 6.35
C GLU A 133 6.66 -9.18 7.05
N LYS A 134 7.57 -9.82 6.33
CA LYS A 134 8.51 -10.79 6.91
C LYS A 134 9.47 -10.15 7.92
N MET A 135 9.98 -8.95 7.63
CA MET A 135 10.79 -8.20 8.59
C MET A 135 10.00 -7.88 9.85
N ARG A 136 8.75 -7.42 9.71
CA ARG A 136 7.83 -7.15 10.83
C ARG A 136 7.67 -8.39 11.72
N GLU A 137 7.41 -9.56 11.12
CA GLU A 137 7.30 -10.82 11.86
C GLU A 137 8.58 -11.20 12.60
N LEU A 138 9.74 -11.07 11.96
CA LEU A 138 11.03 -11.41 12.57
C LEU A 138 11.35 -10.49 13.75
N ILE A 139 11.08 -9.20 13.62
CA ILE A 139 11.26 -8.22 14.70
C ILE A 139 10.32 -8.54 15.86
N ASN A 140 9.04 -8.84 15.59
CA ASN A 140 8.07 -9.24 16.61
C ASN A 140 8.51 -10.49 17.37
N LYS A 141 9.01 -11.51 16.66
CA LYS A 141 9.52 -12.74 17.28
C LYS A 141 10.75 -12.50 18.14
N LYS A 142 11.67 -11.63 17.69
CA LYS A 142 12.94 -11.38 18.40
C LYS A 142 12.79 -10.50 19.63
N PHE A 143 11.92 -9.50 19.58
CA PHE A 143 11.84 -8.47 20.63
C PHE A 143 10.55 -8.51 21.45
N GLY A 144 9.58 -9.37 21.11
CA GLY A 144 8.29 -9.45 21.80
C GLY A 144 7.44 -8.18 21.72
N LYS A 145 7.90 -7.16 21.00
CA LYS A 145 7.18 -5.92 20.72
C LYS A 145 6.52 -6.05 19.36
N GLN A 146 5.23 -5.69 19.25
CA GLN A 146 4.60 -5.46 17.96
C GLN A 146 5.25 -4.22 17.32
N VAL A 147 6.20 -4.42 16.42
CA VAL A 147 6.80 -3.36 15.60
C VAL A 147 5.90 -3.10 14.39
N ARG A 148 5.61 -1.82 14.13
CA ARG A 148 4.61 -1.36 13.16
C ARG A 148 5.29 -1.00 11.84
N ALA A 149 4.71 -1.38 10.70
CA ALA A 149 5.19 -0.94 9.38
C ALA A 149 4.88 0.55 9.10
N SER A 150 3.87 1.11 9.78
CA SER A 150 3.44 2.50 9.62
C SER A 150 4.11 3.51 10.58
N GLU A 151 4.76 3.05 11.66
CA GLU A 151 5.51 3.94 12.57
C GLU A 151 6.79 4.50 11.94
N SER A 152 7.26 3.92 10.84
CA SER A 152 8.47 4.34 10.13
C SER A 152 8.23 5.41 9.06
N LEU A 153 6.96 5.76 8.77
CA LEU A 153 6.61 6.80 7.78
C LEU A 153 6.82 8.28 8.19
N PRO A 154 7.00 8.68 9.48
CA PRO A 154 7.25 10.09 9.80
C PRO A 154 8.57 10.67 9.30
N LEU A 155 9.48 9.84 8.76
CA LEU A 155 10.86 10.26 8.46
C LEU A 155 11.18 10.48 6.97
N PHE A 156 10.19 10.40 6.07
CA PHE A 156 10.41 10.53 4.62
C PHE A 156 9.82 11.79 3.98
N PHE A 157 9.36 12.77 4.76
CA PHE A 157 8.80 14.04 4.27
C PHE A 157 9.33 15.30 5.00
N GLU A 158 10.61 15.31 5.37
CA GLU A 158 11.35 16.56 5.63
C GLU A 158 12.45 16.78 4.59
#